data_AF-A0A2A3JGQ2-F1
#
_entry.id   AF-A0A2A3JGQ2-F1
#
_cell.length_a   1.000
_cell.length_b   1.000
_cell.length_c   1.000
_cell.angle_alpha   90.00
_cell.angle_beta   90.00
_cell.angle_gamma   90.00
#
_symmetry.space_group_name_H-M   'P 1'
#
loop_
_entity.id
_entity.type
_entity.pdbx_description
1 polymer ?
#
loop_
_entity_poly.entity_id
_entity_poly.type
_entity_poly.pdbx_seq_one_letter_code
_entity_poly.pdbx_strand_id
1 'polypeptide(L)'
;MPNNWHTSTRKSRLPADWEKRRKAVLLRDPVCVLCGVRESTIADHIEPMTDDHRLEALQGACDPCHRQKTAAEAAAARAASPQPTRRRPPEDHPGLIR
;
A
#
# COMPACT_ATOMS: atom_id res chain seq x y z
N MET A 1 -20.05 6.78 -5.31
CA MET A 1 -19.09 6.06 -6.18
C MET A 1 -19.20 4.58 -5.85
N PRO A 2 -19.33 3.68 -6.84
CA PRO A 2 -19.32 2.26 -6.54
C PRO A 2 -17.93 1.87 -6.02
N ASN A 3 -17.91 1.39 -4.79
CA ASN A 3 -16.77 0.76 -4.14
C ASN A 3 -16.46 -0.53 -4.89
N ASN A 4 -15.45 -0.47 -5.76
CA ASN A 4 -15.09 -1.53 -6.69
C ASN A 4 -14.29 -2.69 -6.03
N TRP A 5 -14.67 -3.07 -4.81
CA TRP A 5 -13.96 -4.09 -4.03
C TRP A 5 -13.93 -5.46 -4.73
N HIS A 6 -14.95 -5.75 -5.55
CA HIS A 6 -15.09 -6.99 -6.33
C HIS A 6 -14.07 -7.15 -7.47
N THR A 7 -13.49 -6.08 -8.01
CA THR A 7 -12.45 -6.19 -9.07
C THR A 7 -11.03 -6.17 -8.51
N SER A 8 -10.87 -6.14 -7.18
CA SER A 8 -9.54 -6.13 -6.57
C SER A 8 -8.83 -7.47 -6.81
N THR A 9 -7.88 -7.48 -7.74
CA THR A 9 -7.03 -8.64 -8.06
C THR A 9 -5.87 -8.82 -7.07
N ARG A 10 -5.85 -8.09 -5.94
CA ARG A 10 -4.74 -8.18 -4.98
C ARG A 10 -4.61 -9.58 -4.38
N LYS A 11 -5.74 -10.21 -4.05
CA LYS A 11 -5.74 -11.57 -3.48
C LYS A 11 -5.28 -12.62 -4.51
N SER A 12 -5.62 -12.44 -5.78
CA SER A 12 -5.23 -13.37 -6.84
C SER A 12 -3.76 -13.24 -7.27
N ARG A 13 -3.10 -12.14 -6.93
CA ARG A 13 -1.67 -11.90 -7.19
C ARG A 13 -0.74 -12.49 -6.13
N LEU A 14 -1.30 -12.98 -5.03
CA LEU A 14 -0.52 -13.64 -3.99
C LEU A 14 0.06 -14.97 -4.53
N PRO A 15 1.33 -15.27 -4.25
CA PRO A 15 1.91 -16.57 -4.55
C PRO A 15 1.18 -17.70 -3.84
N ALA A 16 1.19 -18.90 -4.43
CA ALA A 16 0.58 -20.09 -3.83
C ALA A 16 1.17 -20.44 -2.44
N ASP A 17 2.41 -20.04 -2.17
CA ASP A 17 3.12 -20.27 -0.91
C ASP A 17 3.04 -19.08 0.08
N TRP A 18 2.12 -18.13 -0.14
CA TRP A 18 1.98 -16.92 0.68
C TRP A 18 1.86 -17.22 2.18
N GLU A 19 1.10 -18.24 2.58
CA GLU A 19 0.93 -18.56 3.99
C GLU A 19 2.25 -19.02 4.65
N LYS A 20 3.10 -19.73 3.91
CA LYS A 20 4.44 -20.12 4.39
C LYS A 20 5.34 -18.89 4.57
N ARG A 21 5.31 -17.98 3.59
CA ARG A 21 6.07 -16.72 3.64
C ARG A 21 5.63 -15.86 4.81
N ARG A 22 4.32 -15.70 5.00
CA ARG A 22 3.74 -14.97 6.15
C ARG A 22 4.21 -15.57 7.47
N LYS A 23 4.16 -16.90 7.63
CA LYS A 23 4.63 -17.57 8.85
C LYS A 23 6.13 -17.33 9.08
N ALA A 24 6.96 -17.42 8.03
CA ALA A 24 8.39 -17.17 8.12
C ALA A 24 8.70 -15.72 8.56
N VAL A 25 8.00 -14.73 8.01
CA VAL A 25 8.15 -13.32 8.39
C VAL A 25 7.76 -13.09 9.84
N LEU A 26 6.61 -13.62 10.29
CA LEU A 26 6.16 -13.44 11.68
C LEU A 26 7.04 -14.18 12.70
N LEU A 27 7.68 -15.28 12.28
CA LEU A 27 8.67 -15.97 13.10
C LEU A 27 10.00 -15.20 13.17
N ARG A 28 10.42 -14.59 12.07
CA ARG A 28 11.63 -13.75 12.00
C ARG A 28 11.47 -12.46 12.80
N ASP A 29 10.30 -11.83 12.68
CA ASP A 29 9.97 -10.54 13.26
C ASP A 29 8.82 -10.68 14.27
N PRO A 30 9.01 -11.34 15.43
CA PRO A 30 7.92 -11.58 16.39
C PRO A 30 7.39 -10.28 17.01
N VAL A 31 8.24 -9.25 17.08
CA VAL A 31 7.88 -7.90 17.53
C VAL A 31 7.85 -6.99 16.32
N CYS A 32 6.84 -6.11 16.25
CA CYS A 32 6.61 -5.18 15.17
C CYS A 32 7.85 -4.32 14.93
N VAL A 33 8.43 -4.44 13.73
CA VAL A 33 9.66 -3.73 13.33
C VAL A 33 9.45 -2.20 13.35
N LEU A 34 8.24 -1.73 13.06
CA LEU A 34 7.91 -0.31 13.00
C LEU A 34 7.84 0.39 14.37
N CYS A 35 7.47 -0.31 15.43
CA CYS A 35 7.28 0.32 16.75
C CYS A 35 8.07 -0.32 17.89
N GLY A 36 8.60 -1.53 17.70
CA GLY A 36 9.44 -2.23 18.68
C GLY A 36 8.73 -2.66 19.98
N VAL A 37 7.41 -2.48 20.08
CA VAL A 37 6.66 -2.67 21.35
C VAL A 37 5.61 -3.77 21.26
N ARG A 38 4.88 -3.85 20.15
CA ARG A 38 3.75 -4.79 19.98
C ARG A 38 4.18 -6.01 19.19
N GLU A 39 3.49 -7.12 19.38
CA GLU A 39 3.67 -8.30 18.53
C GLU A 39 3.33 -8.01 17.06
N SER A 40 4.07 -8.66 16.16
CA SER A 40 3.74 -8.64 14.73
C SER A 40 2.58 -9.59 14.46
N THR A 41 1.56 -9.09 13.77
CA THR A 41 0.40 -9.89 13.35
C THR A 41 0.23 -9.93 11.84
N ILE A 42 0.94 -9.05 11.12
CA ILE A 42 0.84 -8.83 9.69
C ILE A 42 2.23 -8.92 9.07
N ALA A 43 2.33 -9.61 7.92
CA ALA A 43 3.50 -9.52 7.03
C ALA A 43 3.24 -8.40 6.04
N ASP A 44 3.87 -7.26 6.26
CA ASP A 44 3.72 -6.02 5.50
C ASP A 44 4.84 -5.92 4.46
N HIS A 45 4.55 -5.35 3.28
CA HIS A 45 5.59 -5.10 2.28
C HIS A 45 6.39 -3.87 2.68
N ILE A 46 7.71 -3.93 2.68
CA ILE A 46 8.56 -2.78 3.01
C ILE A 46 8.33 -1.66 1.99
N GLU A 47 8.33 -2.01 0.71
CA GLU A 47 8.00 -1.09 -0.37
C GLU A 47 6.50 -1.20 -0.75
N PRO A 48 5.75 -0.08 -0.80
CA PRO A 48 4.34 -0.09 -1.11
C PRO A 48 4.02 -0.54 -2.54
N MET A 49 2.86 -1.18 -2.71
CA MET A 49 2.27 -1.52 -4.02
C MET A 49 3.18 -2.37 -4.93
N THR A 50 4.14 -3.09 -4.35
CA THR A 50 4.94 -4.07 -5.08
C THR A 50 4.27 -5.44 -5.04
N ASP A 51 4.46 -6.24 -6.09
CA ASP A 51 4.13 -7.67 -6.07
C ASP A 51 5.38 -8.51 -5.69
N ASP A 52 6.35 -7.90 -4.98
CA ASP A 52 7.55 -8.58 -4.48
C ASP A 52 7.26 -9.26 -3.14
N HIS A 53 6.93 -10.55 -3.22
CA HIS A 53 6.58 -11.37 -2.07
C HIS A 53 7.79 -12.14 -1.51
N ARG A 54 9.03 -11.75 -1.85
CA ARG A 54 10.24 -12.36 -1.26
C ARG A 54 10.33 -12.01 0.23
N LEU A 55 10.97 -12.88 1.02
CA LEU A 55 11.04 -12.68 2.48
C LEU A 55 11.76 -11.38 2.86
N GLU A 56 12.71 -10.94 2.05
CA GLU A 56 13.50 -9.73 2.24
C GLU A 56 12.69 -8.46 1.94
N ALA A 57 11.63 -8.56 1.12
CA ALA A 57 10.74 -7.46 0.79
C ALA A 57 9.57 -7.31 1.79
N LEU A 58 9.47 -8.23 2.76
CA LEU A 58 8.42 -8.26 3.77
C LEU A 58 8.99 -7.94 5.16
N GLN A 59 8.16 -7.39 6.04
CA GLN A 59 8.46 -7.09 7.44
C GLN A 59 7.29 -7.44 8.37
N GLY A 60 7.59 -7.83 9.61
CA GLY A 60 6.58 -8.02 10.65
C GLY A 60 6.06 -6.68 11.18
N ALA A 61 4.74 -6.48 11.13
CA ALA A 61 4.07 -5.29 11.64
C ALA A 61 2.87 -5.64 12.51
N CYS A 62 2.61 -4.81 13.51
CA CYS A 62 1.34 -4.82 14.24
C CYS A 62 0.26 -4.08 13.44
N ASP A 63 -1.00 -4.46 13.64
CA ASP A 63 -2.16 -3.87 12.96
C ASP A 63 -2.20 -2.33 12.94
N PRO A 64 -2.07 -1.61 14.07
CA PRO A 64 -2.11 -0.15 14.06
C PRO A 64 -0.97 0.51 13.26
N CYS A 65 0.25 -0.01 13.33
CA CYS A 65 1.35 0.52 12.53
C CYS A 65 1.16 0.23 11.04
N HIS A 66 0.70 -0.98 10.70
CA HIS A 66 0.36 -1.35 9.33
C HIS A 66 -0.75 -0.45 8.74
N ARG A 67 -1.81 -0.17 9.51
CA ARG A 67 -2.88 0.75 9.08
C ARG A 67 -2.36 2.17 8.84
N GLN A 68 -1.50 2.67 9.74
CA GLN A 68 -0.91 4.00 9.60
C GLN A 68 -0.04 4.09 8.35
N LYS A 69 0.82 3.10 8.11
CA LYS A 69 1.65 3.00 6.91
C LYS A 69 0.79 2.95 5.64
N THR A 70 -0.20 2.05 5.59
CA THR A 70 -1.13 1.95 4.46
C THR A 70 -1.86 3.27 4.18
N ALA A 71 -2.28 3.98 5.23
CA ALA A 71 -2.94 5.28 5.09
C ALA A 71 -2.00 6.34 4.52
N ALA A 72 -0.75 6.40 4.99
CA ALA A 72 0.27 7.30 4.48
C ALA A 72 0.58 7.03 3.00
N GLU A 73 0.74 5.75 2.62
CA GLU A 73 0.97 5.33 1.23
C GLU A 73 -0.21 5.70 0.33
N ALA A 74 -1.43 5.45 0.78
CA ALA A 74 -2.64 5.81 0.04
C ALA A 74 -2.82 7.33 -0.08
N ALA A 75 -2.32 8.11 0.88
CA ALA A 75 -2.30 9.58 0.79
C ALA A 75 -1.23 10.05 -0.20
N ALA A 76 -0.02 9.48 -0.15
CA ALA A 76 1.06 9.77 -1.10
C ALA A 76 0.65 9.46 -2.55
N ALA A 77 0.03 8.29 -2.80
CA ALA A 77 -0.47 7.93 -4.12
C ALA A 77 -1.55 8.90 -4.63
N ARG A 78 -2.44 9.37 -3.75
CA ARG A 78 -3.46 10.38 -4.09
C ARG A 78 -2.86 11.75 -4.37
N ALA A 79 -1.79 12.13 -3.67
CA ALA A 79 -1.07 13.37 -3.92
C ALA A 79 -0.31 13.32 -5.26
N ALA A 80 0.30 12.18 -5.59
CA ALA A 80 1.01 11.97 -6.85
C ALA A 80 0.09 11.92 -8.09
N SER A 81 -1.19 11.57 -7.90
CA SER A 81 -2.20 11.55 -8.96
C SER A 81 -3.43 12.35 -8.53
N PRO A 82 -3.39 13.69 -8.62
CA PRO A 82 -4.51 14.54 -8.25
C PRO A 82 -5.74 14.15 -9.07
N GLN A 83 -6.84 13.85 -8.38
CA GLN A 83 -8.09 13.60 -9.07
C GLN A 83 -8.52 14.87 -9.81
N PRO A 84 -9.03 14.74 -11.05
CA PRO A 84 -9.55 15.88 -11.77
C PRO A 84 -10.64 16.54 -10.92
N THR A 85 -10.46 17.83 -10.65
CA THR A 85 -11.45 18.58 -9.87
C THR A 85 -12.70 18.80 -10.72
N ARG A 86 -13.85 19.07 -10.07
CA ARG A 86 -15.07 19.46 -10.79
C ARG A 86 -14.89 20.73 -11.62
N ARG A 87 -13.94 21.60 -11.27
CA ARG A 87 -13.63 22.77 -12.08
C ARG A 87 -12.78 22.34 -13.26
N ARG A 88 -13.26 22.69 -14.46
CA ARG A 88 -12.43 22.68 -15.67
C ARG A 88 -11.26 23.63 -15.43
N PRO A 89 -10.02 23.22 -15.74
CA PRO A 89 -8.89 24.15 -15.75
C PRO A 89 -9.23 25.36 -16.63
N PRO A 90 -8.79 26.57 -16.28
CA PRO A 90 -8.97 27.73 -17.14
C PRO A 90 -8.36 27.42 -18.51
N GLU A 91 -9.11 27.70 -19.57
CA GLU A 91 -8.62 27.59 -20.94
C GLU A 91 -7.72 28.79 -21.26
N ASP A 92 -6.57 28.53 -21.89
CA ASP A 92 -5.69 29.60 -22.33
C ASP A 92 -6.43 30.46 -23.35
N HIS A 93 -6.41 31.78 -23.13
CA HIS A 93 -7.04 32.70 -24.06
C HIS A 93 -6.34 32.59 -25.43
N PRO A 94 -7.09 32.59 -26.55
CA PRO A 94 -6.53 32.38 -27.89
C PRO A 94 -5.49 33.42 -28.32
N GLY A 95 -5.33 34.53 -27.59
CA GLY A 95 -4.26 35.52 -27.81
C GLY A 95 -2.92 35.20 -27.11
N LEU A 96 -2.85 34.12 -26.32
CA LEU A 96 -1.63 33.66 -25.62
C LEU A 96 -0.99 32.42 -26.27
N ILE A 97 -1.67 31.83 -27.25
CA ILE A 97 -1.17 30.71 -28.06
C ILE A 97 -0.48 31.32 -29.28
N ARG A 98 0.86 31.31 -29.30
CA ARG A 98 1.68 31.80 -30.42
C ARG A 98 1.91 30.69 -31.44
#